data_AF-A0A2R7KVR6-F1
#
_entry.id   AF-A0A2R7KVR6-F1
#
_cell.length_a   1.000
_cell.length_b   1.000
_cell.length_c   1.000
_cell.angle_alpha   90.00
_cell.angle_beta   90.00
_cell.angle_gamma   90.00
#
_symmetry.space_group_name_H-M   'P 1'
#
loop_
_entity.id
_entity.type
_entity.pdbx_description
1 polymer ?
#
loop_
_entity_poly.entity_id
_entity_poly.type
_entity_poly.pdbx_seq_one_letter_code
_entity_poly.pdbx_strand_id
1 'polypeptide(L)'
;MIDIKLIWASQTPTDEIIIKTRLEEILPCKCFAATDHIAGNHIFIIETSKNAKIPEFKNFKFKGLLIQVFDFTDYKELNIYLLDNQLKDIFSLFIENILDEIADCVTENEALIETSNVVLKWKKLFDKINFQGLTLENQKGLIGELLLINSFLDEKFP
;
A
#
# COMPACT_ATOMS: atom_id res chain seq x y z
N MET A 1 -5.73 3.06 -13.86
CA MET A 1 -4.98 2.35 -12.81
C MET A 1 -3.66 3.07 -12.66
N ILE A 2 -3.44 3.74 -11.53
CA ILE A 2 -2.21 4.49 -11.25
C ILE A 2 -1.17 3.47 -10.81
N ASP A 3 -0.11 3.26 -11.59
CA ASP A 3 0.99 2.36 -11.20
C ASP A 3 1.95 3.14 -10.27
N ILE A 4 1.84 2.88 -8.97
CA ILE A 4 2.62 3.60 -7.98
C ILE A 4 4.09 3.17 -7.99
N LYS A 5 4.41 1.98 -8.52
CA LYS A 5 5.79 1.51 -8.64
C LYS A 5 6.57 2.36 -9.62
N LEU A 6 5.96 2.77 -10.72
CA LEU A 6 6.59 3.67 -11.69
C LEU A 6 6.91 5.03 -11.06
N ILE A 7 6.03 5.54 -10.18
CA ILE A 7 6.22 6.81 -9.50
C ILE A 7 7.41 6.72 -8.53
N TRP A 8 7.46 5.71 -7.67
CA TRP A 8 8.62 5.52 -6.78
C TRP A 8 9.91 5.20 -7.52
N ALA A 9 9.85 4.50 -8.66
CA ALA A 9 11.03 4.23 -9.49
C ALA A 9 11.57 5.51 -10.17
N SER A 10 10.72 6.50 -10.41
CA SER A 10 11.10 7.77 -11.02
C SER A 10 11.70 8.78 -10.04
N GLN A 11 11.58 8.56 -8.73
CA GLN A 11 12.10 9.45 -7.70
C GLN A 11 13.62 9.29 -7.55
N THR A 12 14.37 10.27 -8.05
CA THR A 12 15.84 10.31 -7.95
C THR A 12 16.30 11.06 -6.71
N PRO A 13 17.33 10.58 -5.99
CA PRO A 13 17.85 11.26 -4.80
C PRO A 13 18.18 12.73 -5.10
N THR A 14 17.57 13.64 -4.34
CA THR A 14 17.83 15.08 -4.37
C THR A 14 18.35 15.51 -2.99
N ASP A 15 18.80 16.75 -2.80
CA ASP A 15 19.22 17.29 -1.50
C ASP A 15 18.10 17.30 -0.42
N GLU A 16 16.85 17.04 -0.81
CA GLU A 16 15.70 16.89 0.09
C GLU A 16 15.61 15.47 0.70
N ILE A 17 15.35 15.40 2.00
CA ILE A 17 15.25 14.14 2.76
C ILE A 17 14.04 13.30 2.32
N ILE A 18 12.93 13.96 1.95
CA ILE A 18 11.69 13.31 1.49
C ILE A 18 11.27 13.92 0.17
N ILE A 19 11.28 13.14 -0.90
CA ILE A 19 10.72 13.57 -2.20
C ILE A 19 9.25 13.18 -2.24
N LYS A 20 8.36 14.16 -2.44
CA LYS A 20 6.91 13.95 -2.57
C LYS A 20 6.50 14.14 -4.04
N THR A 21 5.90 13.12 -4.66
CA THR A 21 5.25 13.22 -5.96
C THR A 21 3.75 13.18 -5.77
N ARG A 22 3.04 14.22 -6.23
CA ARG A 22 1.58 14.26 -6.18
C ARG A 22 0.98 13.26 -7.16
N LEU A 23 -0.03 12.52 -6.72
CA LEU A 23 -0.85 11.68 -7.56
C LEU A 23 -1.98 12.57 -8.11
N GLU A 24 -1.91 12.94 -9.38
CA GLU A 24 -2.95 13.77 -10.02
C GLU A 24 -4.24 12.96 -10.25
N GLU A 25 -5.39 13.63 -10.15
CA GLU A 25 -6.76 13.14 -10.43
C GLU A 25 -7.53 12.33 -9.36
N ILE A 26 -7.13 12.35 -8.09
CA ILE A 26 -7.98 11.78 -7.01
C ILE A 26 -8.68 12.92 -6.27
N LEU A 27 -9.93 13.19 -6.63
CA LEU A 27 -10.86 13.95 -5.78
C LEU A 27 -11.50 12.93 -4.83
N PRO A 28 -11.59 13.21 -3.51
CA PRO A 28 -11.64 14.53 -2.88
C PRO A 28 -10.39 14.94 -2.08
N CYS A 29 -9.35 14.10 -1.96
CA CYS A 29 -8.16 14.34 -1.13
C CYS A 29 -6.88 14.48 -1.96
N LYS A 30 -5.88 15.24 -1.50
CA LYS A 30 -4.58 15.26 -2.19
C LYS A 30 -3.74 14.08 -1.73
N CYS A 31 -3.39 13.18 -2.65
CA CYS A 31 -2.54 12.03 -2.38
C CYS A 31 -1.13 12.25 -2.93
N PHE A 32 -0.13 11.72 -2.22
CA PHE A 32 1.27 11.79 -2.62
C PHE A 32 1.96 10.45 -2.39
N ALA A 33 2.78 10.05 -3.36
CA ALA A 33 3.76 8.99 -3.20
C ALA A 33 5.10 9.65 -2.85
N ALA A 34 5.73 9.22 -1.77
CA ALA A 34 6.97 9.79 -1.30
C ALA A 34 8.01 8.72 -0.98
N THR A 35 9.28 9.12 -1.00
CA THR A 35 10.41 8.27 -0.59
C THR A 35 11.27 9.03 0.40
N ASP A 36 11.58 8.39 1.52
CA ASP A 36 12.62 8.85 2.45
C ASP A 36 13.98 8.35 1.93
N HIS A 37 14.86 9.26 1.52
CA HIS A 37 16.17 8.90 0.96
C HIS A 37 17.21 8.50 2.00
N ILE A 38 17.02 8.86 3.28
CA ILE A 38 17.92 8.42 4.37
C ILE A 38 17.61 6.97 4.71
N ALA A 39 16.32 6.63 4.84
CA ALA A 39 15.89 5.29 5.22
C ALA A 39 15.68 4.35 4.02
N GLY A 40 15.49 4.89 2.80
CA GLY A 40 15.13 4.13 1.61
C GLY A 40 13.69 3.58 1.65
N ASN A 41 12.82 4.19 2.45
CA ASN A 41 11.47 3.71 2.73
C ASN A 41 10.45 4.44 1.85
N HIS A 42 9.49 3.70 1.29
CA HIS A 42 8.36 4.31 0.61
C HIS A 42 7.32 4.80 1.62
N ILE A 43 6.70 5.92 1.29
CA ILE A 43 5.70 6.60 2.10
C ILE A 43 4.53 6.91 1.17
N PHE A 44 3.32 6.66 1.65
CA PHE A 44 2.11 7.17 1.05
C PHE A 44 1.49 8.23 1.96
N ILE A 45 1.07 9.36 1.38
CA ILE A 45 0.57 10.52 2.14
C ILE A 45 -0.79 10.91 1.60
N ILE A 46 -1.75 11.10 2.51
CA ILE A 46 -3.05 11.70 2.21
C ILE A 46 -3.14 13.01 2.98
N GLU A 47 -3.21 14.12 2.26
CA GLU A 47 -3.49 15.45 2.82
C GLU A 47 -5.00 15.70 2.79
N THR A 48 -5.53 16.15 3.94
CA THR A 48 -6.95 16.44 4.15
C THR A 48 -7.13 17.77 4.87
N SER A 49 -8.33 18.36 4.78
CA SER A 49 -8.65 19.58 5.53
C SER A 49 -8.52 19.39 7.05
N LYS A 50 -8.25 20.47 7.77
CA LYS A 50 -8.13 20.46 9.25
C LYS A 50 -9.37 19.90 9.97
N ASN A 51 -10.55 20.03 9.36
CA ASN A 51 -11.81 19.58 9.95
C ASN A 51 -12.12 18.11 9.64
N ALA A 52 -11.33 17.45 8.80
CA ALA A 52 -11.50 16.05 8.48
C ALA A 52 -11.39 15.18 9.75
N LYS A 53 -12.32 14.23 9.87
CA LYS A 53 -12.36 13.26 10.96
C LYS A 53 -11.35 12.16 10.65
N ILE A 54 -10.19 12.28 11.27
CA ILE A 54 -9.16 11.25 11.20
C ILE A 54 -9.73 9.95 11.82
N PRO A 55 -9.59 8.80 11.15
CA PRO A 55 -10.06 7.53 11.70
C PRO A 55 -9.29 7.10 12.96
N GLU A 56 -9.87 6.23 13.79
CA GLU A 56 -9.33 5.88 15.13
C GLU A 56 -7.94 5.21 15.13
N PHE A 57 -7.44 4.75 13.98
CA PHE A 57 -6.11 4.11 13.83
C PHE A 57 -4.95 5.13 13.83
N LYS A 58 -5.07 6.26 14.52
CA LYS A 58 -3.93 7.16 14.72
C LYS A 58 -2.79 6.37 15.38
N ASN A 59 -1.60 6.42 14.79
CA ASN A 59 -0.37 5.76 15.28
C ASN A 59 -0.43 4.23 15.27
N PHE A 60 -1.11 3.66 14.27
CA PHE A 60 -1.22 2.22 14.13
C PHE A 60 0.04 1.62 13.48
N LYS A 61 0.68 0.69 14.18
CA LYS A 61 1.86 -0.04 13.69
C LYS A 61 1.53 -1.52 13.62
N PHE A 62 1.77 -2.13 12.47
CA PHE A 62 1.67 -3.58 12.27
C PHE A 62 2.75 -4.04 11.29
N LYS A 63 2.86 -5.35 11.02
CA LYS A 63 4.06 -5.98 10.43
C LYS A 63 4.57 -5.24 9.17
N GLY A 64 5.69 -4.53 9.33
CA GLY A 64 6.36 -3.78 8.25
C GLY A 64 5.70 -2.46 7.84
N LEU A 65 4.67 -1.99 8.54
CA LEU A 65 3.97 -0.74 8.25
C LEU A 65 3.79 0.13 9.50
N LEU A 66 3.81 1.45 9.30
CA LEU A 66 3.50 2.44 10.33
C LEU A 66 2.59 3.51 9.75
N ILE A 67 1.46 3.76 10.40
CA ILE A 67 0.53 4.83 10.06
C ILE A 67 0.66 5.92 11.11
N GLN A 68 0.97 7.14 10.69
CA GLN A 68 1.05 8.32 11.54
C GLN A 68 0.19 9.44 10.99
N VAL A 69 -0.28 10.30 11.88
CA VAL A 69 -1.06 11.48 11.50
C VAL A 69 -0.36 12.72 12.02
N PHE A 70 -0.11 13.65 11.12
CA PHE A 70 0.51 14.93 11.41
C PHE A 70 -0.54 16.02 11.27
N ASP A 71 -0.75 16.75 12.37
CA ASP A 71 -1.67 17.88 12.41
C ASP A 71 -0.88 19.17 12.14
N PHE A 72 -1.14 19.83 11.00
CA PHE A 72 -0.56 21.12 10.63
C PHE A 72 -1.53 22.27 10.90
N THR A 73 -1.08 23.52 10.71
CA THR A 73 -1.89 24.71 10.98
C THR A 73 -3.18 24.74 10.16
N ASP A 74 -3.13 24.32 8.90
CA ASP A 74 -4.24 24.47 7.94
C ASP A 74 -4.78 23.13 7.41
N TYR A 75 -4.03 22.04 7.57
CA TYR A 75 -4.34 20.72 7.02
C TYR A 75 -3.85 19.59 7.94
N LYS A 76 -4.21 18.35 7.61
CA LYS A 76 -3.69 17.15 8.26
C LYS A 76 -3.11 16.22 7.22
N GLU A 77 -2.01 15.55 7.54
CA GLU A 77 -1.45 14.47 6.73
C GLU A 77 -1.62 13.13 7.43
N LEU A 78 -2.15 12.14 6.72
CA LEU A 78 -2.08 10.74 7.09
C LEU A 78 -0.96 10.10 6.29
N ASN A 79 0.09 9.68 6.99
CA ASN A 79 1.30 9.11 6.41
C ASN A 79 1.34 7.62 6.70
N ILE A 80 1.53 6.82 5.66
CA ILE A 80 1.71 5.38 5.74
C ILE A 80 3.13 5.05 5.29
N TYR A 81 3.95 4.63 6.23
CA TYR A 81 5.36 4.29 6.04
C TYR A 81 5.53 2.79 5.83
N LEU A 82 6.28 2.42 4.80
CA LEU A 82 6.87 1.09 4.65
C LEU A 82 8.12 1.00 5.53
N LEU A 83 8.10 0.14 6.55
CA LEU A 83 9.23 -0.09 7.44
C LEU A 83 10.08 -1.30 7.04
N ASP A 84 9.56 -2.18 6.19
CA ASP A 84 10.23 -3.39 5.71
C ASP A 84 10.22 -3.44 4.18
N ASN A 85 11.39 -3.21 3.57
CA ASN A 85 11.53 -3.16 2.13
C ASN A 85 11.28 -4.51 1.44
N GLN A 86 11.28 -5.64 2.17
CA GLN A 86 10.87 -6.94 1.58
C GLN A 86 9.37 -6.93 1.20
N LEU A 87 8.58 -6.04 1.79
CA LEU A 87 7.15 -5.88 1.51
C LEU A 87 6.86 -4.85 0.41
N LYS A 88 7.86 -4.32 -0.30
CA LYS A 88 7.69 -3.25 -1.31
C LYS A 88 6.61 -3.55 -2.35
N ASP A 89 6.58 -4.77 -2.89
CA ASP A 89 5.59 -5.15 -3.90
C ASP A 89 4.17 -5.22 -3.32
N ILE A 90 4.04 -5.78 -2.12
CA ILE A 90 2.78 -5.90 -1.39
C ILE A 90 2.28 -4.53 -0.96
N PHE A 91 3.20 -3.65 -0.55
CA PHE A 91 2.91 -2.26 -0.23
C PHE A 91 2.38 -1.49 -1.44
N SER A 92 2.97 -1.69 -2.63
CA SER A 92 2.50 -1.05 -3.86
C SER A 92 1.06 -1.44 -4.17
N LEU A 93 0.74 -2.72 -4.11
CA LEU A 93 -0.64 -3.23 -4.30
C LEU A 93 -1.60 -2.71 -3.23
N PHE A 94 -1.13 -2.60 -1.99
CA PHE A 94 -1.91 -2.04 -0.89
C PHE A 94 -2.25 -0.57 -1.13
N ILE A 95 -1.29 0.25 -1.58
CA ILE A 95 -1.55 1.65 -1.89
C ILE A 95 -2.44 1.77 -3.14
N GLU A 96 -2.22 1.00 -4.19
CA GLU A 96 -3.11 0.95 -5.36
C GLU A 96 -4.55 0.63 -4.96
N ASN A 97 -4.75 -0.35 -4.07
CA ASN A 97 -6.08 -0.66 -3.55
C ASN A 97 -6.68 0.49 -2.72
N ILE A 98 -5.88 1.25 -1.97
CA ILE A 98 -6.39 2.46 -1.30
C ILE A 98 -6.85 3.46 -2.36
N LEU A 99 -6.01 3.73 -3.37
CA LEU A 99 -6.28 4.71 -4.43
C LEU A 99 -7.56 4.36 -5.19
N ASP A 100 -7.75 3.10 -5.55
CA ASP A 100 -8.94 2.62 -6.26
C ASP A 100 -10.22 2.83 -5.43
N GLU A 101 -10.18 2.52 -4.13
CA GLU A 101 -11.37 2.64 -3.26
C GLU A 101 -11.71 4.10 -2.94
N ILE A 102 -10.71 4.99 -2.86
CA ILE A 102 -10.95 6.42 -2.61
C ILE A 102 -11.29 7.21 -3.89
N ALA A 103 -11.04 6.66 -5.08
CA ALA A 103 -11.30 7.36 -6.35
C ALA A 103 -12.79 7.65 -6.59
N ASP A 104 -13.67 6.80 -6.06
CA ASP A 104 -15.12 6.97 -6.18
C ASP A 104 -15.75 7.81 -5.05
N CYS A 105 -14.94 8.26 -4.08
CA CYS A 105 -15.43 9.01 -2.92
C CYS A 105 -15.78 10.46 -3.26
N VAL A 106 -16.83 10.99 -2.65
CA VAL A 106 -17.27 12.37 -2.88
C VAL A 106 -16.70 13.34 -1.85
N THR A 107 -16.42 12.86 -0.63
CA THR A 107 -15.93 13.70 0.47
C THR A 107 -14.64 13.18 1.11
N GLU A 108 -13.84 14.08 1.67
CA GLU A 108 -12.59 13.70 2.34
C GLU A 108 -12.81 12.69 3.48
N ASN A 109 -13.92 12.84 4.22
CA ASN A 109 -14.24 11.94 5.32
C ASN A 109 -14.58 10.53 4.82
N GLU A 110 -15.28 10.42 3.69
CA GLU A 110 -15.57 9.14 3.04
C GLU A 110 -14.27 8.45 2.58
N ALA A 111 -13.39 9.20 1.92
CA ALA A 111 -12.07 8.69 1.52
C ALA A 111 -11.23 8.20 2.72
N LEU A 112 -11.28 8.91 3.86
CA LEU A 112 -10.61 8.47 5.09
C LEU A 112 -11.24 7.20 5.69
N ILE A 113 -12.56 7.06 5.64
CA ILE A 113 -13.26 5.85 6.08
C ILE A 113 -12.89 4.66 5.19
N GLU A 114 -12.87 4.84 3.87
CA GLU A 114 -12.49 3.76 2.96
C GLU A 114 -11.01 3.39 3.07
N THR A 115 -10.13 4.38 3.21
CA THR A 115 -8.71 4.14 3.53
C THR A 115 -8.57 3.29 4.79
N SER A 116 -9.36 3.59 5.82
CA SER A 116 -9.41 2.80 7.05
C SER A 116 -9.88 1.36 6.83
N ASN A 117 -10.94 1.17 6.05
CA ASN A 117 -11.48 -0.15 5.74
C ASN A 117 -10.42 -0.99 5.02
N VAL A 118 -9.74 -0.39 4.04
CA VAL A 118 -8.65 -1.03 3.30
C VAL A 118 -7.49 -1.39 4.23
N VAL A 119 -7.05 -0.46 5.08
CA VAL A 119 -6.00 -0.73 6.10
C VAL A 119 -6.37 -1.93 6.97
N LEU A 120 -7.61 -2.01 7.46
CA LEU A 120 -8.06 -3.12 8.31
C LEU A 120 -8.14 -4.46 7.57
N LYS A 121 -8.57 -4.45 6.29
CA LYS A 121 -8.57 -5.64 5.42
C LYS A 121 -7.14 -6.14 5.23
N TRP A 122 -6.22 -5.25 4.84
CA TRP A 122 -4.83 -5.57 4.55
C TRP A 122 -4.01 -5.92 5.80
N LYS A 123 -4.37 -5.38 6.98
CA LYS A 123 -3.73 -5.73 8.24
C LYS A 123 -3.63 -7.25 8.44
N LYS A 124 -4.72 -7.98 8.18
CA LYS A 124 -4.75 -9.45 8.30
C LYS A 124 -3.76 -10.14 7.35
N LEU A 125 -3.55 -9.57 6.16
CA LEU A 125 -2.62 -10.08 5.17
C LEU A 125 -1.18 -9.81 5.63
N PHE A 126 -0.87 -8.56 6.01
CA PHE A 126 0.43 -8.20 6.58
C PHE A 126 0.78 -9.04 7.81
N ASP A 127 -0.16 -9.28 8.73
CA ASP A 127 0.07 -10.11 9.91
C ASP A 127 0.37 -11.58 9.57
N LYS A 128 -0.26 -12.11 8.52
CA LYS A 128 -0.11 -13.52 8.07
C LYS A 128 1.10 -13.76 7.16
N ILE A 129 1.65 -12.74 6.52
CA ILE A 129 2.82 -12.88 5.65
C ILE A 129 4.00 -13.33 6.50
N ASN A 130 4.39 -14.58 6.39
CA ASN A 130 5.71 -15.03 6.78
C ASN A 130 6.54 -15.16 5.51
N PHE A 131 7.65 -14.43 5.43
CA PHE A 131 8.64 -14.56 4.34
C PHE A 131 9.33 -15.93 4.31
N GLN A 132 9.06 -16.78 5.29
CA GLN A 132 9.27 -18.21 5.15
C GLN A 132 8.23 -18.73 4.16
N GLY A 133 8.59 -18.70 2.87
CA GLY A 133 7.83 -19.39 1.84
C GLY A 133 7.71 -20.89 2.13
N LEU A 134 7.14 -21.63 1.20
CA LEU A 134 7.06 -23.09 1.33
C LEU A 134 8.46 -23.68 1.53
N THR A 135 8.58 -24.66 2.42
CA THR A 135 9.79 -25.49 2.51
C THR A 135 10.08 -26.13 1.15
N LEU A 136 11.33 -26.50 0.88
CA LEU A 136 11.70 -27.13 -0.39
C LEU A 136 10.84 -28.37 -0.71
N GLU A 137 10.43 -29.11 0.32
CA GLU A 137 9.53 -30.25 0.20
C GLU A 137 8.13 -29.82 -0.24
N ASN A 138 7.55 -28.82 0.42
CA ASN A 138 6.23 -28.29 0.05
C ASN A 138 6.23 -27.64 -1.33
N GLN A 139 7.33 -27.02 -1.75
CA GLN A 139 7.48 -26.49 -3.12
C GLN A 139 7.44 -27.62 -4.15
N LYS A 140 8.14 -28.73 -3.90
CA LYS A 140 8.10 -29.92 -4.79
C LYS A 140 6.70 -30.53 -4.83
N GLY A 141 6.02 -30.62 -3.68
CA GLY A 141 4.62 -31.05 -3.60
C GLY A 141 3.70 -30.19 -4.45
N LEU A 142 3.76 -28.87 -4.29
CA LEU A 142 2.96 -27.92 -5.06
C LEU A 142 3.23 -28.01 -6.57
N ILE A 143 4.49 -28.12 -6.98
CA ILE A 143 4.85 -28.31 -8.41
C ILE A 143 4.22 -29.61 -8.94
N GLY A 144 4.28 -30.70 -8.16
CA GLY A 144 3.66 -31.98 -8.54
C GLY A 144 2.14 -31.86 -8.69
N GLU A 145 1.46 -31.20 -7.76
CA GLU A 145 0.02 -30.95 -7.83
C GLU A 145 -0.35 -30.10 -9.04
N LEU A 146 0.40 -29.03 -9.32
CA LEU A 146 0.17 -28.17 -10.49
C LEU A 146 0.39 -28.92 -11.82
N LEU A 147 1.43 -29.76 -11.91
CA LEU A 147 1.67 -30.59 -13.09
C LEU A 147 0.55 -31.60 -13.32
N LEU A 148 0.03 -32.20 -12.24
CA LEU A 148 -1.09 -33.13 -12.32
C LEU A 148 -2.37 -32.41 -12.77
N ILE A 149 -2.69 -31.25 -12.18
CA ILE A 149 -3.83 -30.42 -12.63
C ILE A 149 -3.66 -30.03 -14.10
N ASN A 150 -2.46 -29.62 -14.50
CA ASN A 150 -2.16 -29.28 -15.90
C ASN A 150 -2.37 -30.48 -16.83
N SER A 151 -1.95 -31.70 -16.44
CA SER A 151 -2.21 -32.89 -17.26
C SER A 151 -3.70 -33.19 -17.44
N PHE A 152 -4.52 -32.95 -16.42
CA PHE A 152 -5.98 -33.14 -16.55
C PHE A 152 -6.67 -32.04 -17.36
N LEU A 153 -6.11 -30.82 -17.35
CA LEU A 153 -6.59 -29.71 -18.18
C LEU A 153 -6.18 -29.89 -19.65
N ASP A 154 -4.96 -30.37 -19.89
CA ASP A 154 -4.48 -30.74 -21.22
C ASP A 154 -5.23 -31.96 -21.79
N GLU A 155 -5.79 -32.84 -20.94
CA GLU A 155 -6.63 -33.99 -21.35
C GLU A 155 -8.07 -33.62 -21.78
N LYS A 156 -8.39 -32.33 -21.97
CA LYS A 156 -9.52 -31.87 -22.80
C LYS A 156 -8.96 -30.90 -23.84
N PHE A 157 -8.73 -31.27 -25.11
CA PHE A 157 -9.68 -31.81 -26.10
C PHE A 157 -8.98 -32.73 -27.12
N PRO A 158 -9.58 -33.89 -27.44
CA PRO A 158 -10.23 -34.06 -28.75
C PRO A 158 -11.72 -33.68 -28.73
#